data_AF-A0A5N5W1J8-F1
#
_entry.id   AF-A0A5N5W1J8-F1
#
_cell.length_a   1.000
_cell.length_b   1.000
_cell.length_c   1.000
_cell.angle_alpha   90.00
_cell.angle_beta   90.00
_cell.angle_gamma   90.00
#
_symmetry.space_group_name_H-M   'P 1'
#
loop_
_entity.id
_entity.type
_entity.pdbx_description
1 polymer ?
#
loop_
_entity_poly.entity_id
_entity_poly.type
_entity_poly.pdbx_seq_one_letter_code
_entity_poly.pdbx_strand_id
1 'polypeptide(L)'
;MPTPTTDPRRATMITVLVPLLRASCPPDAGGYGGGLELRMPDAEADELGGAELLRSAARAAARRLGWKTETYGLVGTRHGTMVGVVDRREAPAPFAEAVQRDKSRRMRAAVDRVGRPGATPPAPAPVPGNDPRMPTVAFRAAYAEARPAESASDGDA
;
A
#
# COMPACT_ATOMS: atom_id res chain seq x y z
N MET A 1 -10.96 24.18 -1.00
CA MET A 1 -10.35 22.90 -0.60
C MET A 1 -9.31 22.51 -1.64
N PRO A 2 -8.08 22.14 -1.27
CA PRO A 2 -7.11 21.63 -2.24
C PRO A 2 -7.65 20.36 -2.90
N THR A 3 -7.45 20.22 -4.21
CA THR A 3 -7.74 18.97 -4.91
C THR A 3 -6.69 17.93 -4.53
N PRO A 4 -7.00 16.62 -4.59
CA PRO A 4 -6.04 15.59 -4.22
C PRO A 4 -4.69 15.72 -4.94
N THR A 5 -4.67 16.20 -6.18
CA THR A 5 -3.44 16.34 -6.98
C THR A 5 -2.53 17.48 -6.51
N THR A 6 -3.10 18.52 -5.89
CA THR A 6 -2.39 19.75 -5.48
C THR A 6 -2.03 19.77 -3.99
N ASP A 7 -2.48 18.79 -3.21
CA ASP A 7 -2.18 18.71 -1.78
C ASP A 7 -0.70 18.37 -1.53
N PRO A 8 0.04 19.12 -0.69
CA PRO A 8 1.45 18.87 -0.42
C PRO A 8 1.72 17.48 0.18
N ARG A 9 0.78 16.93 0.96
CA ARG A 9 0.89 15.57 1.53
C ARG A 9 1.02 14.52 0.43
N ARG A 10 0.39 14.74 -0.74
CA ARG A 10 0.50 13.83 -1.89
C ARG A 10 1.94 13.65 -2.34
N ALA A 11 2.73 14.71 -2.35
CA ALA A 11 4.12 14.64 -2.79
C ALA A 11 4.94 13.75 -1.85
N THR A 12 4.79 13.95 -0.54
CA THR A 12 5.42 13.12 0.50
C THR A 12 4.97 11.66 0.39
N MET A 13 3.65 11.42 0.26
CA MET A 13 3.11 10.08 0.09
C MET A 13 3.68 9.38 -1.15
N ILE A 14 3.79 10.08 -2.28
CA ILE A 14 4.37 9.50 -3.50
C ILE A 14 5.81 9.05 -3.24
N THR A 15 6.63 9.89 -2.60
CA THR A 15 8.02 9.57 -2.29
C THR A 15 8.12 8.31 -1.40
N VAL A 16 7.25 8.19 -0.40
CA VAL A 16 7.21 7.04 0.50
C VAL A 16 6.67 5.77 -0.18
N LEU A 17 5.67 5.91 -1.05
CA LEU A 17 5.01 4.77 -1.68
C LEU A 17 5.85 4.12 -2.79
N VAL A 18 6.71 4.87 -3.49
CA VAL A 18 7.56 4.32 -4.56
C VAL A 18 8.44 3.14 -4.09
N PRO A 19 9.25 3.24 -3.02
CA PRO A 19 10.05 2.13 -2.55
C PRO A 19 9.20 0.96 -2.03
N LEU A 20 8.08 1.24 -1.36
CA LEU A 20 7.15 0.20 -0.89
C LEU A 20 6.53 -0.59 -2.05
N LEU A 21 6.12 0.09 -3.12
CA LEU A 21 5.58 -0.54 -4.31
C LEU A 21 6.64 -1.39 -5.02
N ARG A 22 7.88 -0.91 -5.13
CA ARG A 22 8.98 -1.69 -5.69
C ARG A 22 9.28 -2.95 -4.85
N ALA A 23 9.27 -2.83 -3.52
CA ALA A 23 9.45 -3.95 -2.60
C ALA A 23 8.29 -4.96 -2.64
N SER A 24 7.09 -4.53 -3.06
CA SER A 24 5.93 -5.41 -3.20
C SER A 24 5.98 -6.32 -4.44
N CYS A 25 6.92 -6.08 -5.36
CA CYS A 25 7.17 -6.95 -6.50
C CYS A 25 7.73 -8.28 -6.01
N PRO A 26 7.24 -9.44 -6.52
CA PRO A 26 7.82 -10.72 -6.17
C PRO A 26 9.32 -10.76 -6.51
N PRO A 27 10.14 -11.47 -5.72
CA PRO A 27 11.50 -11.81 -6.12
C PRO A 27 11.48 -12.47 -7.49
N ASP A 28 12.52 -12.21 -8.29
CA ASP A 28 12.70 -12.77 -9.64
C ASP A 28 11.61 -12.39 -10.67
N ALA A 29 10.66 -11.52 -10.32
CA ALA A 29 9.61 -11.08 -11.24
C ALA A 29 9.99 -9.85 -12.07
N GLY A 30 11.26 -9.40 -12.04
CA GLY A 30 11.72 -8.26 -12.86
C GLY A 30 10.98 -6.93 -12.62
N GLY A 31 10.34 -6.77 -11.45
CA GLY A 31 9.52 -5.59 -11.14
C GLY A 31 8.06 -5.65 -11.62
N TYR A 32 7.57 -6.81 -12.05
CA TYR A 32 6.17 -7.06 -12.43
C TYR A 32 5.36 -7.66 -11.29
N GLY A 33 4.02 -7.60 -11.38
CA GLY A 33 3.12 -8.30 -10.46
C GLY A 33 3.07 -7.74 -9.04
N GLY A 34 3.63 -6.54 -8.82
CA GLY A 34 3.57 -5.85 -7.54
C GLY A 34 2.16 -5.40 -7.18
N GLY A 35 1.94 -5.16 -5.89
CA GLY A 35 0.67 -4.64 -5.39
C GLY A 35 0.74 -4.32 -3.92
N LEU A 36 0.02 -3.29 -3.51
CA LEU A 36 0.01 -2.77 -2.15
C LEU A 36 -1.43 -2.50 -1.72
N GLU A 37 -1.77 -2.93 -0.51
CA GLU A 37 -3.02 -2.57 0.17
C GLU A 37 -2.68 -1.88 1.48
N LEU A 38 -3.22 -0.67 1.68
CA LEU A 38 -3.18 0.07 2.92
C LEU A 38 -4.52 -0.08 3.62
N ARG A 39 -4.49 -0.37 4.92
CA ARG A 39 -5.68 -0.55 5.75
C ARG A 39 -5.50 0.18 7.06
N MET A 40 -6.34 1.18 7.32
CA MET A 40 -6.22 2.05 8.49
C MET A 40 -7.60 2.47 9.02
N PRO A 41 -7.71 2.89 10.28
CA PRO A 41 -8.92 3.53 10.80
C PRO A 41 -9.34 4.73 9.94
N ASP A 42 -10.64 4.99 9.84
CA ASP A 42 -11.15 6.11 9.02
C ASP A 42 -10.58 7.46 9.50
N ALA A 43 -10.48 7.69 10.81
CA ALA A 43 -9.89 8.90 11.37
C ALA A 43 -8.43 9.12 10.91
N GLU A 44 -7.62 8.06 10.86
CA GLU A 44 -6.23 8.14 10.36
C GLU A 44 -6.21 8.44 8.86
N ALA A 45 -7.11 7.83 8.08
CA ALA A 45 -7.23 8.13 6.66
C ALA A 45 -7.60 9.61 6.45
N ASP A 46 -8.52 10.16 7.25
CA ASP A 46 -8.95 11.55 7.18
C ASP A 46 -7.83 12.53 7.55
N GLU A 47 -7.04 12.23 8.59
CA GLU A 47 -5.82 13.01 8.93
C GLU A 47 -4.83 13.05 7.76
N LEU A 48 -4.73 11.95 7.03
CA LEU A 48 -3.93 11.83 5.81
C LEU A 48 -4.57 12.48 4.58
N GLY A 49 -5.75 13.10 4.69
CA GLY A 49 -6.48 13.76 3.60
C GLY A 49 -7.44 12.85 2.82
N GLY A 50 -7.80 11.71 3.41
CA GLY A 50 -8.84 10.81 2.96
C GLY A 50 -8.39 9.76 1.94
N ALA A 51 -9.28 8.80 1.68
CA ALA A 51 -9.04 7.69 0.76
C ALA A 51 -8.71 8.13 -0.67
N GLU A 52 -9.31 9.23 -1.15
CA GLU A 52 -9.04 9.76 -2.50
C GLU A 52 -7.63 10.33 -2.64
N LEU A 53 -7.10 10.97 -1.59
CA LEU A 53 -5.72 11.46 -1.60
C LEU A 53 -4.72 10.31 -1.62
N LEU A 54 -4.92 9.31 -0.75
CA LEU A 54 -4.13 8.09 -0.70
C LEU A 54 -4.16 7.35 -2.06
N ARG A 55 -5.34 7.19 -2.66
CA ARG A 55 -5.53 6.57 -3.97
C ARG A 55 -4.82 7.35 -5.08
N SER A 56 -4.89 8.68 -5.04
CA SER A 56 -4.19 9.55 -5.98
C SER A 56 -2.67 9.44 -5.87
N ALA A 57 -2.14 9.41 -4.64
CA ALA A 57 -0.71 9.23 -4.38
C ALA A 57 -0.22 7.85 -4.82
N ALA A 58 -0.92 6.79 -4.45
CA ALA A 58 -0.59 5.41 -4.83
C ALA A 58 -0.57 5.21 -6.35
N ARG A 59 -1.58 5.76 -7.06
CA ARG A 59 -1.61 5.73 -8.53
C ARG A 59 -0.41 6.44 -9.14
N ALA A 60 -0.05 7.61 -8.62
CA ALA A 60 1.07 8.38 -9.13
C ALA A 60 2.42 7.70 -8.86
N ALA A 61 2.60 7.11 -7.67
CA ALA A 61 3.78 6.34 -7.33
C ALA A 61 3.94 5.11 -8.23
N ALA A 62 2.87 4.35 -8.47
CA ALA A 62 2.92 3.19 -9.35
C ALA A 62 3.17 3.58 -10.83
N ARG A 63 2.65 4.73 -11.29
CA ARG A 63 2.99 5.27 -12.62
C ARG A 63 4.46 5.61 -12.76
N ARG A 64 5.13 6.10 -11.71
CA ARG A 64 6.60 6.32 -11.72
C ARG A 64 7.40 5.03 -11.90
N LEU A 65 6.82 3.87 -11.55
CA LEU A 65 7.41 2.55 -11.80
C LEU A 65 7.04 1.97 -13.17
N GLY A 66 6.33 2.74 -14.01
CA GLY A 66 5.84 2.29 -15.31
C GLY A 66 4.74 1.23 -15.22
N TRP A 67 4.03 1.13 -14.09
CA TRP A 67 2.96 0.14 -13.91
C TRP A 67 1.72 0.48 -14.74
N LYS A 68 1.02 -0.56 -15.21
CA LYS A 68 -0.36 -0.44 -15.69
C LYS A 68 -1.26 -0.60 -14.47
N THR A 69 -1.74 0.50 -13.91
CA THR A 69 -2.31 0.49 -12.56
C THR A 69 -3.81 0.23 -12.55
N GLU A 70 -4.25 -0.66 -11.67
CA GLU A 70 -5.62 -0.65 -11.16
C GLU A 70 -5.60 -0.28 -9.68
N THR A 71 -6.60 0.48 -9.24
CA THR A 71 -6.69 0.96 -7.86
C THR A 71 -8.11 0.79 -7.35
N TYR A 72 -8.29 0.50 -6.07
CA TYR A 72 -9.58 0.49 -5.37
C TYR A 72 -9.49 1.28 -4.06
N GLY A 73 -10.64 1.75 -3.58
CA GLY A 73 -10.78 2.46 -2.32
C GLY A 73 -12.11 2.08 -1.69
N LEU A 74 -12.11 1.76 -0.40
CA LEU A 74 -13.30 1.45 0.39
C LEU A 74 -13.20 2.25 1.69
N VAL A 75 -14.25 3.00 2.03
CA VAL A 75 -14.34 3.78 3.28
C VAL A 75 -15.45 3.18 4.16
N GLY A 76 -15.35 3.35 5.48
CA GLY A 76 -16.41 2.91 6.40
C GLY A 76 -16.61 1.39 6.42
N THR A 77 -15.56 0.61 6.11
CA THR A 77 -15.64 -0.85 6.26
C THR A 77 -15.58 -1.22 7.74
N ARG A 78 -15.93 -2.47 8.09
CA ARG A 78 -15.78 -2.99 9.48
C ARG A 78 -14.36 -2.92 10.07
N HIS A 79 -13.40 -2.49 9.27
CA HIS A 79 -11.98 -2.42 9.54
C HIS A 79 -11.39 -1.06 9.09
N GLY A 80 -12.22 -0.03 8.95
CA GLY A 80 -11.85 1.32 8.51
C GLY A 80 -11.71 1.49 6.99
N THR A 81 -10.79 2.35 6.58
CA THR A 81 -10.50 2.68 5.19
C THR A 81 -9.47 1.72 4.60
N MET A 82 -9.74 1.27 3.38
CA MET A 82 -8.84 0.44 2.57
C MET A 82 -8.52 1.13 1.25
N VAL A 83 -7.26 1.20 0.89
CA VAL A 83 -6.81 1.68 -0.43
C VAL A 83 -5.82 0.69 -1.01
N GLY A 84 -6.07 0.24 -2.23
CA GLY A 84 -5.18 -0.70 -2.91
C GLY A 84 -4.78 -0.24 -4.29
N VAL A 85 -3.58 -0.68 -4.70
CA VAL A 85 -3.02 -0.49 -6.04
C VAL A 85 -2.34 -1.79 -6.50
N VAL A 86 -2.57 -2.18 -7.75
CA VAL A 86 -2.00 -3.40 -8.33
C VAL A 86 -1.42 -3.13 -9.72
N ASP A 87 -0.31 -3.78 -10.04
CA ASP A 87 0.24 -3.83 -11.40
C ASP A 87 -0.56 -4.82 -12.25
N ARG A 88 -1.07 -4.34 -13.39
CA ARG A 88 -1.82 -5.11 -14.39
C ARG A 88 -1.03 -5.31 -15.68
N ARG A 89 0.26 -4.98 -15.69
CA ARG A 89 1.12 -5.37 -16.81
C ARG A 89 1.20 -6.89 -16.88
N GLU A 90 1.17 -7.41 -18.08
CA GLU A 90 1.52 -8.80 -18.33
C GLU A 90 3.04 -8.94 -18.19
N ALA A 91 3.46 -9.96 -17.45
CA ALA A 91 4.87 -10.24 -17.23
C ALA A 91 5.45 -10.98 -18.46
N PRO A 92 6.59 -10.52 -19.01
CA PRO A 92 7.32 -11.27 -20.02
C PRO A 92 7.63 -12.71 -19.57
N ALA A 93 7.79 -13.62 -20.53
CA ALA A 93 7.98 -15.06 -20.27
C ALA A 93 9.04 -15.39 -19.20
N PRO A 94 10.22 -14.73 -19.13
CA PRO A 94 11.21 -15.00 -18.08
C PRO A 94 10.71 -14.75 -16.65
N PHE A 95 9.71 -13.88 -16.48
CA PHE A 95 9.18 -13.46 -15.18
C PHE A 95 7.78 -14.02 -14.88
N ALA A 96 7.12 -14.61 -15.89
CA ALA A 96 5.74 -15.04 -15.80
C ALA A 96 5.52 -16.06 -14.67
N GLU A 97 6.42 -17.02 -14.51
CA GLU A 97 6.31 -18.04 -13.46
C GLU A 97 6.37 -17.43 -12.05
N ALA A 98 7.32 -16.52 -11.81
CA ALA A 98 7.46 -15.84 -10.52
C ALA A 98 6.19 -15.05 -10.17
N VAL A 99 5.64 -14.32 -11.14
CA VAL A 99 4.39 -13.56 -10.96
C VAL A 99 3.20 -14.48 -10.70
N GLN A 100 3.05 -15.57 -11.44
CA GLN A 100 1.93 -16.50 -11.24
C GLN A 100 2.01 -17.24 -9.90
N ARG A 101 3.22 -17.63 -9.49
CA ARG A 101 3.47 -18.28 -8.20
C ARG A 101 3.06 -17.37 -7.05
N ASP A 102 3.47 -16.10 -7.09
CA ASP A 102 3.10 -15.13 -6.06
C ASP A 102 1.60 -14.80 -6.09
N LYS A 103 0.99 -14.63 -7.27
CA LYS A 103 -0.46 -14.44 -7.39
C LYS A 103 -1.23 -15.61 -6.77
N SER A 104 -0.83 -16.84 -7.05
CA SER A 104 -1.43 -18.06 -6.49
C SER A 104 -1.24 -18.15 -4.98
N ARG A 105 -0.10 -17.67 -4.46
CA ARG A 105 0.17 -17.57 -3.03
C ARG A 105 -0.73 -16.51 -2.36
N ARG A 106 -0.85 -15.32 -2.93
CA ARG A 106 -1.74 -14.25 -2.44
C ARG A 106 -3.21 -14.70 -2.42
N MET A 107 -3.65 -15.39 -3.48
CA MET A 107 -5.01 -15.93 -3.56
C MET A 107 -5.29 -16.93 -2.44
N ARG A 108 -4.39 -17.90 -2.22
CA ARG A 108 -4.51 -18.87 -1.11
C ARG A 108 -4.57 -18.18 0.25
N ALA A 109 -3.67 -17.23 0.51
CA ALA A 109 -3.66 -16.47 1.75
C ALA A 109 -4.94 -15.64 1.97
N ALA A 110 -5.54 -15.12 0.89
CA ALA A 110 -6.83 -14.42 0.96
C ALA A 110 -7.98 -15.39 1.27
N VAL A 111 -8.02 -16.56 0.61
CA VAL A 111 -9.02 -17.61 0.86
C VAL A 111 -8.93 -18.12 2.30
N ASP A 112 -7.74 -18.40 2.81
CA ASP A 112 -7.52 -18.87 4.19
C ASP A 112 -8.05 -17.86 5.24
N ARG A 113 -7.99 -16.56 4.91
CA ARG A 113 -8.48 -15.48 5.77
C ARG A 113 -10.01 -15.37 5.79
N VAL A 114 -10.67 -15.70 4.68
CA VAL A 114 -12.14 -15.61 4.55
C VAL A 114 -12.81 -16.92 4.99
N GLY A 115 -12.15 -18.06 4.81
CA GLY A 115 -12.69 -19.40 5.08
C GLY A 115 -12.77 -19.83 6.55
N ARG A 116 -12.31 -19.01 7.51
CA ARG A 116 -12.47 -19.31 8.96
C ARG A 116 -13.33 -18.26 9.69
N PRO A 117 -14.64 -18.48 9.80
CA PRO A 117 -15.44 -17.80 10.82
C PRO A 117 -15.03 -18.33 12.20
N GLY A 118 -14.49 -17.47 13.07
CA GLY A 118 -14.31 -17.77 14.50
C GLY A 118 -13.03 -18.48 14.93
N ALA A 119 -12.09 -18.80 14.03
CA ALA A 119 -10.79 -19.32 14.41
C ALA A 119 -9.71 -18.25 14.24
N THR A 120 -9.00 -17.92 15.31
CA THR A 120 -7.70 -17.25 15.23
C THR A 120 -6.84 -18.06 14.26
N PRO A 121 -6.45 -17.50 13.10
CA PRO A 121 -5.50 -18.19 12.25
C PRO A 121 -4.24 -18.43 13.10
N PRO A 122 -3.60 -19.62 13.08
CA PRO A 122 -2.20 -19.66 13.49
C PRO A 122 -1.52 -18.56 12.69
N ALA A 123 -0.82 -17.67 13.37
CA ALA A 123 -0.10 -16.58 12.71
C ALA A 123 0.66 -17.24 11.55
N PRO A 124 0.36 -16.88 10.29
CA PRO A 124 1.17 -17.39 9.20
C PRO A 124 2.61 -17.04 9.56
N ALA A 125 3.49 -18.03 9.57
CA ALA A 125 4.90 -17.81 9.89
C ALA A 125 5.35 -16.55 9.15
N PRO A 126 5.97 -15.57 9.83
CA PRO A 126 6.34 -14.32 9.20
C PRO A 126 7.29 -14.64 8.05
N VAL A 127 6.76 -14.58 6.83
CA VAL A 127 7.56 -14.63 5.61
C VAL A 127 7.94 -13.20 5.32
N PRO A 128 9.24 -12.87 5.28
CA PRO A 128 9.70 -11.50 5.07
C PRO A 128 8.99 -10.85 3.88
N GLY A 129 8.36 -9.69 4.11
CA GLY A 129 7.90 -8.79 3.07
C GLY A 129 6.43 -8.87 2.60
N ASN A 130 5.54 -9.67 3.20
CA ASN A 130 4.19 -9.83 2.60
C ASN A 130 2.99 -10.12 3.55
N ASP A 131 3.04 -9.73 4.83
CA ASP A 131 1.81 -9.58 5.64
C ASP A 131 1.18 -8.22 5.29
N PRO A 132 -0.10 -8.10 4.88
CA PRO A 132 -0.76 -6.83 4.54
C PRO A 132 -0.84 -5.81 5.70
N ARG A 133 -0.57 -6.20 6.95
CA ARG A 133 -0.33 -5.26 8.05
C ARG A 133 1.04 -4.58 7.95
N MET A 134 2.05 -5.27 7.41
CA MET A 134 3.39 -4.72 7.21
C MET A 134 3.44 -3.55 6.21
N PRO A 135 2.75 -3.53 5.06
CA PRO A 135 2.76 -2.36 4.19
C PRO A 135 2.09 -1.15 4.82
N THR A 136 1.06 -1.31 5.66
CA THR A 136 0.48 -0.18 6.39
C THR A 136 1.45 0.32 7.48
N VAL A 137 2.07 -0.58 8.26
CA VAL A 137 3.06 -0.19 9.28
C VAL A 137 4.29 0.48 8.65
N ALA A 138 4.82 -0.08 7.56
CA ALA A 138 5.94 0.47 6.83
C ALA A 138 5.60 1.83 6.20
N PHE A 139 4.37 1.98 5.67
CA PHE A 139 3.88 3.27 5.21
C PHE A 139 3.83 4.30 6.34
N ARG A 140 3.25 3.96 7.50
CA ARG A 140 3.18 4.86 8.66
C ARG A 140 4.56 5.32 9.11
N ALA A 141 5.49 4.38 9.28
CA ALA A 141 6.86 4.68 9.71
C ALA A 141 7.56 5.61 8.71
N ALA A 142 7.58 5.24 7.43
CA ALA A 142 8.25 6.02 6.40
C ALA A 142 7.57 7.39 6.17
N TYR A 143 6.24 7.48 6.32
CA TYR A 143 5.52 8.74 6.22
C TYR A 143 5.78 9.66 7.41
N ALA A 144 5.88 9.12 8.63
CA ALA A 144 6.26 9.90 9.80
C ALA A 144 7.68 10.48 9.69
N GLU A 145 8.63 9.69 9.17
CA GLU A 145 10.01 10.14 8.92
C GLU A 145 10.10 11.18 7.79
N ALA A 146 9.29 11.04 6.74
CA ALA A 146 9.31 11.92 5.58
C ALA A 146 8.46 13.18 5.74
N ARG A 147 7.59 13.23 6.77
CA ARG A 147 6.80 14.42 7.05
C ARG A 147 7.77 15.51 7.52
N PRO A 148 7.78 16.70 6.89
CA PRO A 148 8.55 17.81 7.44
C PRO A 148 8.11 18.01 8.90
N ALA A 149 9.08 18.14 9.80
CA ALA A 149 8.79 18.55 11.16
C ALA A 149 7.97 19.85 11.04
N GLU A 150 6.71 19.83 11.50
CA GLU A 150 6.07 21.08 11.88
C GLU A 150 7.03 21.70 12.88
N SER A 151 7.58 22.86 12.51
CA SER A 151 8.47 23.64 13.35
C SER A 151 7.95 23.57 14.78
N ALA A 152 8.72 22.95 15.67
CA ALA A 152 8.56 23.18 17.09
C ALA A 152 8.59 24.69 17.23
N SER A 153 7.44 25.29 17.52
CA SER A 153 7.37 26.68 17.90
C SER A 153 8.25 26.81 19.13
N ASP A 154 9.42 27.42 18.96
CA ASP A 154 10.11 28.13 20.03
C ASP A 154 9.07 29.06 20.67
N GLY A 155 8.51 28.60 21.78
CA GLY A 155 7.73 29.38 22.71
C GLY A 155 8.60 29.61 23.94
N ASP A 156 9.63 30.42 23.76
CA ASP A 156 10.28 31.14 24.86
C ASP A 156 9.29 32.24 25.29
N ALA A 157 8.75 32.12 26.50
CA ALA A 157 8.08 33.17 27.25
C ALA A 157 8.12 32.85 28.75
#